data_AF-A0A2D5VYX3-F1
#
_entry.id   AF-A0A2D5VYX3-F1
#
_cell.length_a   1.000
_cell.length_b   1.000
_cell.length_c   1.000
_cell.angle_alpha   90.00
_cell.angle_beta   90.00
_cell.angle_gamma   90.00
#
_symmetry.space_group_name_H-M   'P 1'
#
loop_
_entity.id
_entity.type
_entity.pdbx_description
1 polymer ?
#
loop_
_entity_poly.entity_id
_entity_poly.type
_entity_poly.pdbx_seq_one_letter_code
_entity_poly.pdbx_strand_id
1 'polypeptide(L)'
;MNECFLRVCPIWKVFPMSRLRFGEGMSLAKFPTFLLLFLMQTSAHAASFQFLGWRSLQPHVTEGSFQERSWEISIPGDWQEGTQWIPSWNVKGIGEHDLSIDVELVFEDGHQSSYSFGHWNRQAQKRGEQGSRTSVNGQNDAYGVVYTDTLILKKTAHVARWTLGSAVQSLSEPQLKLFGVCVGRPGSEPSPSPLLPSDDGWSVEVPPLCQFDYLGGKVWCSPTSVTMIMQYWSKMKGMDSWHYAVPETSAKVFDPGWPGTGNWSFNVAHAGGHDGLRSWVCRLASLDSLIHLLRLGVPVAASVSYDLLKGKATKGDNDGHLVVVSGWDQSQHVIVNDPAKCPMVRTKYPVNAFMRGWNASHRTVYIILPNGLNMPEELTEIQWMDSAS
;
A
#
# COMPACT_ATOMS: atom_id res chain seq x y z
N MET A 1 16.50 -29.32 -43.74
CA MET A 1 15.64 -29.47 -44.93
C MET A 1 14.25 -28.99 -44.52
N ASN A 2 13.71 -27.82 -44.87
CA ASN A 2 14.04 -26.78 -45.87
C ASN A 2 13.52 -25.44 -45.28
N GLU A 3 14.38 -24.45 -45.03
CA GLU A 3 14.45 -23.13 -45.72
C GLU A 3 13.51 -23.00 -46.94
N CYS A 4 12.84 -21.88 -47.25
CA CYS A 4 13.31 -20.51 -47.41
C CYS A 4 12.07 -19.69 -47.85
N PHE A 5 11.85 -18.41 -47.51
CA PHE A 5 12.23 -17.18 -48.26
C PHE A 5 11.21 -16.08 -47.80
N LEU A 6 11.44 -14.76 -47.72
CA LEU A 6 12.39 -13.82 -48.32
C LEU A 6 12.48 -12.55 -47.44
N ARG A 7 13.69 -12.00 -47.33
CA ARG A 7 14.00 -10.62 -46.92
C ARG A 7 13.64 -9.63 -48.04
N VAL A 8 13.25 -8.41 -47.68
CA VAL A 8 13.64 -7.18 -48.40
C VAL A 8 13.88 -6.03 -47.42
N CYS A 9 15.06 -5.42 -47.54
CA CYS A 9 15.51 -4.09 -47.10
C CYS A 9 16.14 -3.44 -48.38
N PRO A 10 16.69 -2.21 -48.42
CA PRO A 10 16.65 -1.02 -47.54
C PRO A 10 16.54 0.32 -48.36
N ILE A 11 16.73 1.50 -47.72
CA ILE A 11 17.62 2.64 -48.13
C ILE A 11 17.08 4.08 -47.90
N TRP A 12 17.77 4.78 -46.97
CA TRP A 12 18.22 6.19 -46.90
C TRP A 12 17.31 7.41 -47.16
N LYS A 13 17.31 8.36 -46.21
CA LYS A 13 17.72 9.77 -46.47
C LYS A 13 18.11 10.51 -45.18
N VAL A 14 19.38 10.94 -45.17
CA VAL A 14 20.01 11.96 -44.31
C VAL A 14 19.86 13.31 -45.00
N PHE A 15 19.67 14.42 -44.28
CA PHE A 15 20.05 15.80 -44.67
C PHE A 15 19.89 16.78 -43.47
N PRO A 16 20.54 17.98 -43.45
CA PRO A 16 21.73 18.21 -42.61
C PRO A 16 21.63 19.38 -41.61
N MET A 17 22.66 19.49 -40.77
CA MET A 17 23.01 20.69 -39.99
C MET A 17 23.21 21.92 -40.89
N SER A 18 22.73 23.07 -40.43
CA SER A 18 23.21 24.39 -40.88
C SER A 18 23.71 25.21 -39.69
N ARG A 19 24.80 25.93 -39.96
CA ARG A 19 25.65 26.69 -39.06
C ARG A 19 24.99 28.00 -38.64
N LEU A 20 25.12 28.39 -37.37
CA LEU A 20 24.97 29.78 -36.95
C LEU A 20 26.31 30.28 -36.41
N ARG A 21 26.77 31.37 -37.02
CA ARG A 21 28.05 32.06 -36.77
C ARG A 21 27.93 32.94 -35.53
N PHE A 22 29.00 32.99 -34.76
CA PHE A 22 29.26 34.05 -33.78
C PHE A 22 29.63 35.35 -34.50
N GLY A 23 29.10 36.47 -34.03
CA GLY A 23 29.53 37.83 -34.35
C GLY A 23 29.65 38.63 -33.06
N GLU A 24 30.83 39.20 -32.84
CA GLU A 24 31.18 40.09 -31.71
C GLU A 24 30.73 41.53 -31.96
N GLY A 25 30.40 42.28 -30.88
CA GLY A 25 30.37 43.75 -30.89
C GLY A 25 29.37 44.42 -29.93
N MET A 26 29.86 44.79 -28.72
CA MET A 26 29.58 45.99 -27.86
C MET A 26 28.19 46.68 -27.95
N SER A 27 27.48 47.09 -26.88
CA SER A 27 27.86 47.90 -25.71
C SER A 27 26.69 48.02 -24.70
N LEU A 28 27.03 48.35 -23.44
CA LEU A 28 26.17 48.65 -22.29
C LEU A 28 25.17 49.81 -22.49
N ALA A 29 23.96 49.69 -21.95
CA ALA A 29 23.47 50.48 -20.80
C ALA A 29 21.95 50.34 -20.57
N LYS A 30 21.58 50.34 -19.26
CA LYS A 30 20.27 50.65 -18.62
C LYS A 30 19.54 49.47 -17.96
N PHE A 31 19.88 49.23 -16.70
CA PHE A 31 18.96 48.80 -15.63
C PHE A 31 18.29 50.04 -14.99
N PRO A 32 17.23 49.94 -14.15
CA PRO A 32 16.43 48.77 -13.77
C PRO A 32 14.90 48.99 -13.88
N THR A 33 14.13 47.93 -14.04
CA THR A 33 12.76 47.90 -13.49
C THR A 33 12.52 46.50 -12.95
N PHE A 34 12.41 46.43 -11.63
CA PHE A 34 11.98 45.26 -10.87
C PHE A 34 10.64 44.78 -11.43
N LEU A 35 10.64 43.63 -12.12
CA LEU A 35 9.43 42.82 -12.26
C LEU A 35 9.69 41.50 -11.56
N LEU A 36 9.06 41.39 -10.40
CA LEU A 36 8.99 40.24 -9.53
C LEU A 36 8.27 39.09 -10.27
N LEU A 37 8.96 38.37 -11.14
CA LEU A 37 8.49 37.06 -11.60
C LEU A 37 8.80 36.04 -10.51
N PHE A 38 7.94 36.03 -9.50
CA PHE A 38 7.72 34.87 -8.64
C PHE A 38 6.95 33.84 -9.48
N LEU A 39 7.61 33.24 -10.47
CA LEU A 39 7.11 32.01 -11.06
C LEU A 39 7.31 30.93 -10.02
N MET A 40 6.20 30.56 -9.38
CA MET A 40 6.04 29.35 -8.61
C MET A 40 6.59 28.18 -9.42
N GLN A 41 7.84 27.81 -9.17
CA GLN A 41 8.26 26.44 -9.26
C GLN A 41 7.49 25.72 -8.15
N THR A 42 6.25 25.31 -8.45
CA THR A 42 5.60 24.26 -7.67
C THR A 42 6.47 23.03 -7.84
N SER A 43 7.31 22.81 -6.83
CA SER A 43 8.20 21.68 -6.72
C SER A 43 7.41 20.40 -6.98
N ALA A 44 7.74 19.70 -8.05
CA ALA A 44 7.43 18.29 -8.20
C ALA A 44 8.30 17.49 -7.22
N HIS A 45 8.06 17.67 -5.92
CA HIS A 45 8.32 16.62 -4.95
C HIS A 45 7.18 15.63 -5.16
N ALA A 46 7.37 14.70 -6.09
CA ALA A 46 6.53 13.51 -6.13
C ALA A 46 6.77 12.79 -4.79
N ALA A 47 5.80 12.94 -3.88
CA ALA A 47 5.81 12.42 -2.52
C ALA A 47 6.47 11.03 -2.45
N SER A 48 7.43 10.89 -1.54
CA SER A 48 8.26 9.68 -1.38
C SER A 48 7.44 8.46 -0.94
N PHE A 49 6.19 8.67 -0.54
CA PHE A 49 5.20 7.66 -0.16
C PHE A 49 3.82 8.07 -0.67
N GLN A 50 3.07 7.13 -1.24
CA GLN A 50 1.71 7.40 -1.69
C GLN A 50 0.68 6.94 -0.65
N PHE A 51 0.74 7.47 0.58
CA PHE A 51 -0.26 7.18 1.62
C PHE A 51 -0.68 8.47 2.32
N LEU A 52 -1.96 8.83 2.24
CA LEU A 52 -2.53 10.02 2.86
C LEU A 52 -3.29 9.60 4.12
N GLY A 53 -3.18 10.28 5.26
CA GLY A 53 -3.87 9.82 6.48
C GLY A 53 -4.06 10.91 7.53
N TRP A 54 -4.79 10.62 8.62
CA TRP A 54 -5.37 11.67 9.48
C TRP A 54 -5.01 11.55 10.98
N ARG A 55 -4.67 12.70 11.59
CA ARG A 55 -3.87 12.84 12.84
C ARG A 55 -4.75 12.90 14.08
N SER A 56 -5.95 13.46 13.91
CA SER A 56 -6.97 13.62 14.92
C SER A 56 -8.32 13.38 14.26
N LEU A 57 -9.00 12.32 14.67
CA LEU A 57 -10.30 11.93 14.14
C LEU A 57 -11.26 11.85 15.32
N GLN A 58 -12.04 12.91 15.51
CA GLN A 58 -13.10 12.91 16.52
C GLN A 58 -14.34 12.26 15.91
N PRO A 59 -14.97 11.31 16.63
CA PRO A 59 -16.24 10.76 16.18
C PRO A 59 -17.32 11.83 16.23
N HIS A 60 -18.18 11.86 15.22
CA HIS A 60 -19.51 12.45 15.34
C HIS A 60 -20.42 11.38 15.95
N VAL A 61 -21.15 11.75 17.00
CA VAL A 61 -22.14 10.86 17.64
C VAL A 61 -23.51 11.35 17.22
N THR A 62 -24.25 10.52 16.49
CA THR A 62 -25.64 10.81 16.15
C THR A 62 -26.55 10.14 17.17
N GLU A 63 -27.44 10.91 17.80
CA GLU A 63 -28.41 10.37 18.76
C GLU A 63 -29.64 9.82 18.04
N GLY A 64 -29.89 8.51 18.22
CA GLY A 64 -31.07 7.79 17.74
C GLY A 64 -31.42 6.62 18.68
N SER A 65 -32.23 5.65 18.23
CA SER A 65 -32.50 4.44 19.02
C SER A 65 -31.25 3.57 19.28
N PHE A 66 -30.16 3.83 18.57
CA PHE A 66 -28.82 3.29 18.77
C PHE A 66 -27.81 4.45 18.74
N GLN A 67 -26.69 4.33 19.48
CA GLN A 67 -25.58 5.26 19.32
C GLN A 67 -24.79 4.87 18.07
N GLU A 68 -24.82 5.73 17.06
CA GLU A 68 -24.01 5.59 15.87
C GLU A 68 -22.78 6.51 15.99
N ARG A 69 -21.61 5.96 15.68
CA ARG A 69 -20.38 6.75 15.53
C ARG A 69 -19.98 6.78 14.07
N SER A 70 -19.78 7.98 13.57
CA SER A 70 -19.23 8.20 12.23
C SER A 70 -17.97 9.07 12.28
N TRP A 71 -17.01 8.75 11.42
CA TRP A 71 -15.88 9.62 11.14
C TRP A 71 -15.99 10.04 9.69
N GLU A 72 -16.26 11.32 9.47
CA GLU A 72 -16.20 11.91 8.13
C GLU A 72 -14.82 12.49 7.89
N ILE A 73 -14.23 12.12 6.76
CA ILE A 73 -12.87 12.47 6.43
C ILE A 73 -12.82 12.94 4.98
N SER A 74 -12.57 14.23 4.80
CA SER A 74 -12.36 14.83 3.48
C SER A 74 -10.92 14.61 3.03
N ILE A 75 -10.70 14.38 1.73
CA ILE A 75 -9.38 14.45 1.07
C ILE A 75 -9.21 15.76 0.29
N PRO A 76 -7.99 16.28 0.08
CA PRO A 76 -7.77 17.43 -0.78
C PRO A 76 -7.95 17.00 -2.25
N GLY A 77 -8.43 17.92 -3.10
CA GLY A 77 -8.71 17.66 -4.51
C GLY A 77 -7.47 17.36 -5.35
N ASP A 78 -7.71 16.78 -6.55
CA ASP A 78 -6.77 16.48 -7.66
C ASP A 78 -6.38 15.00 -7.84
N TRP A 79 -7.32 14.07 -7.64
CA TRP A 79 -7.06 12.64 -7.84
C TRP A 79 -7.53 12.20 -9.23
N GLN A 80 -6.55 12.02 -10.09
CA GLN A 80 -6.74 11.78 -11.52
C GLN A 80 -7.32 10.40 -11.84
N GLU A 81 -7.88 10.30 -13.04
CA GLU A 81 -8.23 9.03 -13.69
C GLU A 81 -7.07 8.01 -13.60
N GLY A 82 -7.42 6.74 -13.41
CA GLY A 82 -6.49 5.62 -13.30
C GLY A 82 -5.82 5.48 -11.93
N THR A 83 -6.06 6.39 -10.98
CA THR A 83 -5.59 6.23 -9.60
C THR A 83 -6.28 5.06 -8.90
N GLN A 84 -5.51 4.33 -8.10
CA GLN A 84 -5.97 3.20 -7.30
C GLN A 84 -5.88 3.57 -5.81
N TRP A 85 -6.95 3.32 -5.06
CA TRP A 85 -7.13 3.75 -3.68
C TRP A 85 -7.35 2.51 -2.81
N ILE A 86 -6.56 2.35 -1.76
CA ILE A 86 -6.69 1.25 -0.79
C ILE A 86 -6.76 1.88 0.61
N PRO A 87 -7.93 1.88 1.26
CA PRO A 87 -8.07 2.44 2.59
C PRO A 87 -7.36 1.59 3.66
N SER A 88 -6.98 2.22 4.76
CA SER A 88 -6.41 1.57 5.94
C SER A 88 -6.97 2.26 7.17
N TRP A 89 -7.48 1.48 8.12
CA TRP A 89 -8.04 1.98 9.36
C TRP A 89 -7.49 1.21 10.55
N ASN A 90 -7.29 1.86 11.69
CA ASN A 90 -6.79 1.27 12.92
C ASN A 90 -7.76 1.62 14.04
N VAL A 91 -8.67 0.70 14.35
CA VAL A 91 -9.68 0.92 15.38
C VAL A 91 -9.36 0.04 16.59
N LYS A 92 -9.15 0.68 17.74
CA LYS A 92 -9.05 0.01 19.04
C LYS A 92 -10.45 -0.26 19.57
N GLY A 93 -10.65 -1.38 20.25
CA GLY A 93 -11.90 -1.66 20.97
C GLY A 93 -13.06 -2.11 20.09
N ILE A 94 -12.85 -2.25 18.78
CA ILE A 94 -13.84 -2.89 17.91
C ILE A 94 -13.84 -4.41 18.16
N GLY A 95 -14.81 -4.85 18.96
CA GLY A 95 -15.02 -6.26 19.31
C GLY A 95 -15.81 -6.96 18.20
N GLU A 96 -17.06 -7.31 18.52
CA GLU A 96 -18.01 -7.97 17.61
C GLU A 96 -18.78 -7.00 16.71
N HIS A 97 -18.69 -5.69 16.96
CA HIS A 97 -19.39 -4.70 16.17
C HIS A 97 -18.74 -4.50 14.81
N ASP A 98 -19.58 -4.32 13.80
CA ASP A 98 -19.13 -3.98 12.46
C ASP A 98 -18.80 -2.50 12.35
N LEU A 99 -17.74 -2.23 11.60
CA LEU A 99 -17.40 -0.94 11.03
C LEU A 99 -17.71 -1.00 9.54
N SER A 100 -18.59 -0.14 9.03
CA SER A 100 -18.67 0.12 7.60
C SER A 100 -17.55 1.05 7.18
N ILE A 101 -17.06 0.91 5.95
CA ILE A 101 -16.04 1.77 5.36
C ILE A 101 -16.54 2.15 3.97
N ASP A 102 -16.92 3.41 3.80
CA ASP A 102 -17.57 3.91 2.60
C ASP A 102 -16.90 5.20 2.14
N VAL A 103 -16.97 5.49 0.84
CA VAL A 103 -16.49 6.74 0.25
C VAL A 103 -17.53 7.30 -0.71
N GLU A 104 -17.85 8.59 -0.55
CA GLU A 104 -18.59 9.38 -1.53
C GLU A 104 -17.60 10.25 -2.30
N LEU A 105 -17.68 10.21 -3.63
CA LEU A 105 -16.84 10.97 -4.54
C LEU A 105 -17.67 11.99 -5.31
N VAL A 106 -17.11 13.17 -5.51
CA VAL A 106 -17.63 14.18 -6.46
C VAL A 106 -16.61 14.35 -7.60
N PHE A 107 -17.09 14.18 -8.83
CA PHE A 107 -16.28 14.23 -10.06
C PHE A 107 -16.34 15.61 -10.71
N GLU A 108 -15.37 15.92 -11.57
CA GLU A 108 -15.27 17.24 -12.26
C GLU A 108 -16.53 17.62 -13.05
N ASP A 109 -17.30 16.65 -13.54
CA ASP A 109 -18.58 16.87 -14.24
C ASP A 109 -19.78 17.07 -13.28
N GLY A 110 -19.52 17.15 -11.97
CA GLY A 110 -20.52 17.33 -10.92
C GLY A 110 -21.24 16.03 -10.52
N HIS A 111 -20.93 14.90 -11.15
CA HIS A 111 -21.50 13.61 -10.76
C HIS A 111 -21.03 13.19 -9.37
N GLN A 112 -21.89 12.46 -8.67
CA GLN A 112 -21.58 11.86 -7.37
C GLN A 112 -21.71 10.34 -7.45
N SER A 113 -20.73 9.63 -6.91
CA SER A 113 -20.77 8.17 -6.80
C SER A 113 -20.32 7.74 -5.41
N SER A 114 -20.88 6.66 -4.90
CA SER A 114 -20.51 6.08 -3.60
C SER A 114 -20.00 4.67 -3.78
N TYR A 115 -18.95 4.32 -3.04
CA TYR A 115 -18.34 3.00 -3.05
C TYR A 115 -18.14 2.50 -1.62
N SER A 116 -18.40 1.22 -1.40
CA SER A 116 -18.23 0.54 -0.11
C SER A 116 -17.03 -0.41 -0.13
N PHE A 117 -16.25 -0.41 0.94
CA PHE A 117 -15.20 -1.39 1.20
C PHE A 117 -15.70 -2.50 2.14
N GLY A 118 -17.00 -2.48 2.45
CA GLY A 118 -17.71 -3.47 3.23
C GLY A 118 -17.60 -3.26 4.72
N HIS A 119 -17.70 -4.37 5.45
CA HIS A 119 -17.80 -4.39 6.90
C HIS A 119 -16.57 -5.04 7.53
N TRP A 120 -16.07 -4.43 8.59
CA TRP A 120 -14.91 -4.89 9.35
C TRP A 120 -15.24 -5.08 10.82
N ASN A 121 -14.86 -6.24 11.37
CA ASN A 121 -14.78 -6.48 12.80
C ASN A 121 -13.59 -7.42 13.09
N ARG A 122 -13.22 -7.55 14.37
CA ARG A 122 -12.08 -8.39 14.80
C ARG A 122 -12.49 -9.77 15.31
N GLN A 123 -13.77 -10.13 15.20
CA GLN A 123 -14.27 -11.44 15.58
C GLN A 123 -13.62 -12.50 14.68
N ALA A 124 -13.34 -13.67 15.25
CA ALA A 124 -12.85 -14.77 14.45
C ALA A 124 -13.98 -15.25 13.52
N GLN A 125 -13.68 -15.41 12.23
CA GLN A 125 -14.58 -15.91 11.22
C GLN A 125 -13.84 -16.97 10.42
N LYS A 126 -14.40 -18.18 10.33
CA LYS A 126 -13.75 -19.26 9.57
C LYS A 126 -14.27 -19.30 8.15
N ARG A 127 -13.46 -19.92 7.28
CA ARG A 127 -13.86 -20.20 5.91
C ARG A 127 -15.10 -21.09 5.89
N GLY A 128 -16.12 -20.67 5.15
CA GLY A 128 -17.41 -21.36 5.04
C GLY A 128 -18.45 -20.91 6.06
N GLU A 129 -18.09 -20.06 7.04
CA GLU A 129 -19.04 -19.40 7.91
C GLU A 129 -19.49 -18.08 7.27
N GLN A 130 -20.79 -17.81 7.28
CA GLN A 130 -21.32 -16.47 7.03
C GLN A 130 -21.07 -15.66 8.29
N GLY A 131 -20.11 -14.74 8.24
CA GLY A 131 -19.92 -13.72 9.26
C GLY A 131 -20.16 -12.34 8.68
N SER A 132 -20.27 -11.35 9.55
CA SER A 132 -20.58 -9.98 9.14
C SER A 132 -19.38 -9.27 8.50
N ARG A 133 -18.14 -9.71 8.76
CA ARG A 133 -16.96 -9.18 8.08
C ARG A 133 -16.91 -9.68 6.64
N THR A 134 -17.00 -8.75 5.69
CA THR A 134 -16.89 -9.02 4.25
C THR A 134 -16.62 -7.74 3.47
N SER A 135 -15.84 -7.85 2.39
CA SER A 135 -15.79 -6.82 1.33
C SER A 135 -17.03 -6.88 0.44
N VAL A 136 -17.25 -5.81 -0.34
CA VAL A 136 -18.35 -5.70 -1.31
C VAL A 136 -17.79 -5.70 -2.74
N ASN A 137 -18.03 -6.78 -3.48
CA ASN A 137 -17.61 -6.88 -4.88
C ASN A 137 -18.71 -6.44 -5.85
N GLY A 138 -18.34 -6.27 -7.13
CA GLY A 138 -19.28 -6.02 -8.23
C GLY A 138 -19.64 -4.54 -8.43
N GLN A 139 -19.08 -3.64 -7.63
CA GLN A 139 -19.24 -2.20 -7.78
C GLN A 139 -18.44 -1.73 -9.00
N ASN A 140 -19.14 -1.34 -10.06
CA ASN A 140 -18.55 -0.97 -11.33
C ASN A 140 -19.52 -0.06 -12.11
N ASP A 141 -19.18 1.22 -12.22
CA ASP A 141 -19.97 2.21 -12.96
C ASP A 141 -19.10 2.99 -13.96
N ALA A 142 -19.58 4.11 -14.48
CA ALA A 142 -18.83 4.94 -15.43
C ALA A 142 -17.67 5.72 -14.79
N TYR A 143 -17.56 5.75 -13.47
CA TYR A 143 -16.70 6.63 -12.69
C TYR A 143 -15.65 5.87 -11.87
N GLY A 144 -15.91 4.62 -11.52
CA GLY A 144 -15.02 3.80 -10.72
C GLY A 144 -15.35 2.31 -10.76
N VAL A 145 -14.42 1.51 -10.23
CA VAL A 145 -14.59 0.08 -10.02
C VAL A 145 -13.89 -0.33 -8.73
N VAL A 146 -14.56 -1.14 -7.89
CA VAL A 146 -13.97 -1.70 -6.67
C VAL A 146 -13.59 -3.15 -6.90
N TYR A 147 -12.31 -3.46 -6.69
CA TYR A 147 -11.77 -4.81 -6.62
C TYR A 147 -11.50 -5.15 -5.17
N THR A 148 -12.50 -5.70 -4.48
CA THR A 148 -12.45 -6.11 -3.06
C THR A 148 -12.13 -4.95 -2.11
N ASP A 149 -10.90 -4.47 -2.08
CA ASP A 149 -10.44 -3.36 -1.26
C ASP A 149 -9.63 -2.29 -2.02
N THR A 150 -9.62 -2.37 -3.35
CA THR A 150 -8.99 -1.37 -4.23
C THR A 150 -10.03 -0.69 -5.10
N LEU A 151 -10.24 0.61 -4.91
CA LEU A 151 -11.03 1.44 -5.82
C LEU A 151 -10.13 1.99 -6.93
N ILE A 152 -10.49 1.73 -8.19
CA ILE A 152 -9.84 2.33 -9.37
C ILE A 152 -10.76 3.41 -9.92
N LEU A 153 -10.27 4.64 -9.99
CA LEU A 153 -11.00 5.75 -10.61
C LEU A 153 -10.93 5.66 -12.14
N LYS A 154 -12.08 5.80 -12.79
CA LYS A 154 -12.22 5.94 -14.25
C LYS A 154 -12.37 7.39 -14.71
N LYS A 155 -12.58 8.30 -13.77
CA LYS A 155 -12.62 9.75 -13.98
C LYS A 155 -11.96 10.47 -12.82
N THR A 156 -11.54 11.71 -13.05
CA THR A 156 -10.95 12.56 -12.01
C THR A 156 -11.99 12.97 -10.97
N ALA A 157 -11.72 12.65 -9.71
CA ALA A 157 -12.49 13.11 -8.56
C ALA A 157 -11.82 14.35 -7.95
N HIS A 158 -12.62 15.35 -7.57
CA HIS A 158 -12.13 16.57 -6.93
C HIS A 158 -12.54 16.70 -5.45
N VAL A 159 -13.47 15.86 -4.99
CA VAL A 159 -13.81 15.68 -3.57
C VAL A 159 -13.96 14.19 -3.28
N ALA A 160 -13.43 13.73 -2.15
CA ALA A 160 -13.92 12.51 -1.50
C ALA A 160 -14.25 12.78 -0.04
N ARG A 161 -15.34 12.16 0.41
CA ARG A 161 -15.75 12.07 1.81
C ARG A 161 -15.79 10.61 2.19
N TRP A 162 -14.91 10.23 3.10
CA TRP A 162 -14.90 8.88 3.67
C TRP A 162 -15.77 8.85 4.92
N THR A 163 -16.55 7.78 5.06
CA THR A 163 -17.37 7.52 6.23
C THR A 163 -16.95 6.17 6.82
N LEU A 164 -16.58 6.18 8.09
CA LEU A 164 -16.42 4.96 8.88
C LEU A 164 -17.60 4.91 9.85
N GLY A 165 -18.50 3.93 9.71
CA GLY A 165 -19.73 3.86 10.51
C GLY A 165 -19.74 2.68 11.46
N SER A 166 -20.11 2.85 12.73
CA SER A 166 -20.32 1.72 13.64
C SER A 166 -21.55 1.93 14.52
N ALA A 167 -22.39 0.90 14.59
CA ALA A 167 -23.53 0.84 15.50
C ALA A 167 -23.08 0.23 16.84
N VAL A 168 -22.83 1.07 17.84
CA VAL A 168 -22.32 0.64 19.14
C VAL A 168 -23.43 0.78 20.19
N GLN A 169 -23.74 -0.29 20.92
CA GLN A 169 -24.71 -0.26 22.03
C GLN A 169 -24.04 -0.13 23.41
N SER A 170 -22.71 -0.27 23.48
CA SER A 170 -21.91 -0.36 24.71
C SER A 170 -21.12 0.92 25.00
N LEU A 171 -20.90 1.21 26.30
CA LEU A 171 -20.03 2.29 26.80
C LEU A 171 -18.52 2.08 26.54
N SER A 172 -18.09 0.90 26.06
CA SER A 172 -16.69 0.67 25.67
C SER A 172 -16.44 1.21 24.26
N GLU A 173 -15.96 2.44 24.19
CA GLU A 173 -15.89 3.21 22.95
C GLU A 173 -14.83 2.67 21.97
N PRO A 174 -15.19 2.32 20.72
CA PRO A 174 -14.20 2.10 19.68
C PRO A 174 -13.48 3.42 19.40
N GLN A 175 -12.14 3.36 19.36
CA GLN A 175 -11.29 4.51 19.14
C GLN A 175 -10.57 4.37 17.80
N LEU A 176 -10.89 5.25 16.86
CA LEU A 176 -10.16 5.37 15.59
C LEU A 176 -8.80 6.03 15.87
N LYS A 177 -7.73 5.26 15.69
CA LYS A 177 -6.34 5.71 15.93
C LYS A 177 -5.67 6.24 14.66
N LEU A 178 -6.06 5.72 13.51
CA LEU A 178 -5.54 6.08 12.21
C LEU A 178 -6.58 5.72 11.15
N PHE A 179 -6.81 6.63 10.23
CA PHE A 179 -7.37 6.34 8.92
C PHE A 179 -6.39 6.87 7.88
N GLY A 180 -6.34 6.24 6.72
CA GLY A 180 -5.57 6.70 5.59
C GLY A 180 -5.88 5.94 4.31
N VAL A 181 -5.47 6.48 3.18
CA VAL A 181 -5.67 5.90 1.86
C VAL A 181 -4.31 5.80 1.17
N CYS A 182 -3.93 4.57 0.84
CA CYS A 182 -2.85 4.32 -0.11
C CYS A 182 -3.35 4.70 -1.50
N VAL A 183 -2.68 5.66 -2.12
CA VAL A 183 -2.98 6.11 -3.47
C VAL A 183 -1.92 5.52 -4.39
N GLY A 184 -2.23 5.31 -5.66
CA GLY A 184 -1.16 5.25 -6.63
C GLY A 184 -1.62 5.05 -8.04
N ARG A 185 -0.73 5.34 -8.98
CA ARG A 185 -0.98 5.22 -10.40
C ARG A 185 -0.26 4.02 -10.99
N PRO A 186 -0.90 3.26 -11.89
CA PRO A 186 -0.19 2.38 -12.80
C PRO A 186 0.86 3.20 -13.58
N GLY A 187 2.09 2.68 -13.72
CA GLY A 187 3.05 3.26 -14.68
C GLY A 187 4.20 4.09 -14.12
N SER A 188 4.74 3.78 -12.93
CA SER A 188 6.11 4.20 -12.64
C SER A 188 7.08 3.21 -13.30
N GLU A 189 7.85 3.69 -14.28
CA GLU A 189 8.87 2.89 -14.95
C GLU A 189 9.87 2.35 -13.91
N PRO A 190 10.15 1.04 -13.90
CA PRO A 190 11.20 0.47 -13.06
C PRO A 190 12.52 1.20 -13.32
N SER A 191 13.28 1.50 -12.26
CA SER A 191 14.69 1.86 -12.47
C SER A 191 15.38 0.70 -13.19
N PRO A 192 16.13 0.95 -14.28
CA PRO A 192 16.64 -0.09 -15.16
C PRO A 192 17.70 -1.00 -14.51
N SER A 193 18.22 -0.65 -13.33
CA SER A 193 19.13 -1.50 -12.55
C SER A 193 19.07 -1.13 -11.06
N PRO A 194 18.13 -1.70 -10.28
CA PRO A 194 18.09 -1.50 -8.85
C PRO A 194 19.30 -2.16 -8.20
N LEU A 195 20.05 -1.40 -7.40
CA LEU A 195 21.18 -1.90 -6.63
C LEU A 195 20.89 -1.77 -5.14
N LEU A 196 21.22 -2.80 -4.39
CA LEU A 196 21.26 -2.77 -2.94
C LEU A 196 22.57 -2.12 -2.48
N PRO A 197 22.64 -1.60 -1.24
CA PRO A 197 23.87 -1.05 -0.69
C PRO A 197 25.04 -2.03 -0.80
N SER A 198 26.22 -1.52 -1.10
CA SER A 198 27.45 -2.31 -1.17
C SER A 198 28.13 -2.50 0.19
N ASP A 199 27.39 -2.27 1.28
CA ASP A 199 27.84 -2.49 2.66
C ASP A 199 27.83 -3.99 2.98
N ASP A 200 28.13 -4.35 4.24
CA ASP A 200 28.24 -5.75 4.64
C ASP A 200 26.90 -6.53 4.64
N GLY A 201 25.80 -5.90 4.22
CA GLY A 201 24.45 -6.40 4.35
C GLY A 201 23.81 -5.97 5.67
N TRP A 202 22.49 -6.10 5.74
CA TRP A 202 21.71 -5.76 6.92
C TRP A 202 20.49 -6.66 6.99
N SER A 203 20.16 -7.17 8.17
CA SER A 203 18.90 -7.87 8.36
C SER A 203 18.39 -7.84 9.79
N VAL A 204 17.07 -7.95 9.94
CA VAL A 204 16.40 -8.21 11.22
C VAL A 204 15.91 -9.65 11.30
N GLU A 205 15.93 -10.21 12.50
CA GLU A 205 15.50 -11.59 12.75
C GLU A 205 13.99 -11.68 12.92
N VAL A 206 13.28 -11.90 11.81
CA VAL A 206 11.84 -12.15 11.79
C VAL A 206 11.54 -13.64 11.93
N PRO A 207 10.56 -14.07 12.76
CA PRO A 207 10.16 -15.47 12.89
C PRO A 207 9.81 -16.12 11.53
N PRO A 208 10.37 -17.30 11.19
CA PRO A 208 10.17 -17.94 9.90
C PRO A 208 8.94 -18.86 9.89
N LEU A 209 7.73 -18.31 9.83
CA LEU A 209 6.48 -19.09 9.88
C LEU A 209 6.10 -19.68 8.51
N CYS A 210 5.85 -20.99 8.43
CA CYS A 210 5.43 -21.66 7.20
C CYS A 210 3.90 -21.68 7.09
N GLN A 211 3.34 -21.21 5.98
CA GLN A 211 1.88 -21.21 5.81
C GLN A 211 1.30 -22.63 5.68
N PHE A 212 2.07 -23.59 5.16
CA PHE A 212 1.62 -24.97 4.92
C PHE A 212 1.60 -25.85 6.17
N ASP A 213 2.10 -25.36 7.31
CA ASP A 213 2.00 -26.07 8.60
C ASP A 213 0.55 -26.12 9.12
N TYR A 214 -0.36 -25.37 8.50
CA TYR A 214 -1.73 -25.20 8.96
C TYR A 214 -2.76 -25.63 7.92
N LEU A 215 -3.85 -26.23 8.41
CA LEU A 215 -4.99 -26.61 7.56
C LEU A 215 -5.62 -25.36 6.92
N GLY A 216 -5.73 -25.34 5.59
CA GLY A 216 -6.21 -24.17 4.84
C GLY A 216 -5.10 -23.20 4.41
N GLY A 217 -3.87 -23.44 4.85
CA GLY A 217 -2.69 -22.60 4.62
C GLY A 217 -2.34 -22.25 3.17
N LYS A 218 -2.90 -22.94 2.17
CA LYS A 218 -2.57 -22.72 0.74
C LYS A 218 -2.83 -21.31 0.23
N VAL A 219 -3.67 -20.53 0.92
CA VAL A 219 -4.03 -19.14 0.55
C VAL A 219 -3.74 -18.14 1.67
N TRP A 220 -2.80 -18.46 2.57
CA TRP A 220 -2.55 -17.72 3.82
C TRP A 220 -1.25 -16.90 3.82
N CYS A 221 -0.64 -16.64 2.66
CA CYS A 221 0.61 -15.87 2.60
C CYS A 221 0.50 -14.49 3.29
N SER A 222 -0.63 -13.80 3.14
CA SER A 222 -0.89 -12.51 3.77
C SER A 222 -1.02 -12.60 5.30
N PRO A 223 -1.95 -13.37 5.89
CA PRO A 223 -2.05 -13.48 7.35
C PRO A 223 -0.77 -14.04 7.97
N THR A 224 -0.09 -15.01 7.33
CA THR A 224 1.19 -15.51 7.85
C THR A 224 2.26 -14.40 7.87
N SER A 225 2.33 -13.55 6.85
CA SER A 225 3.25 -12.40 6.82
C SER A 225 2.94 -11.38 7.91
N VAL A 226 1.65 -11.08 8.15
CA VAL A 226 1.22 -10.22 9.26
C VAL A 226 1.62 -10.82 10.61
N THR A 227 1.37 -12.12 10.82
CA THR A 227 1.76 -12.82 12.06
C THR A 227 3.26 -12.73 12.31
N MET A 228 4.09 -12.93 11.28
CA MET A 228 5.55 -12.83 11.41
C MET A 228 5.99 -11.44 11.91
N ILE A 229 5.45 -10.37 11.35
CA ILE A 229 5.82 -8.99 11.74
C ILE A 229 5.27 -8.66 13.13
N MET A 230 4.06 -9.11 13.47
CA MET A 230 3.49 -8.93 14.80
C MET A 230 4.29 -9.68 15.88
N GLN A 231 4.71 -10.93 15.62
CA GLN A 231 5.58 -11.68 16.53
C GLN A 231 6.97 -11.06 16.66
N TYR A 232 7.53 -10.51 15.56
CA TYR A 232 8.78 -9.75 15.60
C TYR A 232 8.67 -8.58 16.58
N TRP A 233 7.65 -7.73 16.45
CA TRP A 233 7.46 -6.59 17.34
C TRP A 233 7.08 -6.99 18.76
N SER A 234 6.28 -8.04 18.93
CA SER A 234 5.93 -8.60 20.23
C SER A 234 7.20 -8.95 21.01
N LYS A 235 8.13 -9.69 20.38
CA LYS A 235 9.43 -10.03 20.96
C LYS A 235 10.29 -8.79 21.23
N MET A 236 10.38 -7.87 20.27
CA MET A 236 11.23 -6.68 20.39
C MET A 236 10.76 -5.70 21.47
N LYS A 237 9.46 -5.68 21.80
CA LYS A 237 8.88 -4.77 22.79
C LYS A 237 8.41 -5.46 24.07
N GLY A 238 8.50 -6.79 24.16
CA GLY A 238 7.97 -7.56 25.30
C GLY A 238 6.44 -7.45 25.44
N MET A 239 5.73 -7.38 24.32
CA MET A 239 4.28 -7.16 24.27
C MET A 239 3.56 -8.43 23.83
N ASP A 240 3.23 -9.30 24.78
CA ASP A 240 2.56 -10.60 24.52
C ASP A 240 1.19 -10.43 23.85
N SER A 241 0.51 -9.29 24.06
CA SER A 241 -0.77 -8.97 23.43
C SER A 241 -0.69 -8.80 21.91
N TRP A 242 0.52 -8.73 21.34
CA TRP A 242 0.77 -8.71 19.89
C TRP A 242 1.16 -10.10 19.34
N HIS A 243 1.33 -11.10 20.20
CA HIS A 243 1.74 -12.44 19.78
C HIS A 243 0.52 -13.28 19.36
N TYR A 244 0.39 -13.55 18.06
CA TYR A 244 -0.67 -14.39 17.51
C TYR A 244 -0.11 -15.65 16.86
N ALA A 245 -0.93 -16.70 16.81
CA ALA A 245 -0.70 -17.81 15.90
C ALA A 245 -1.24 -17.49 14.49
N VAL A 246 -0.70 -18.17 13.46
CA VAL A 246 -1.15 -17.99 12.07
C VAL A 246 -2.64 -18.32 11.90
N PRO A 247 -3.21 -19.42 12.44
CA PRO A 247 -4.64 -19.69 12.32
C PRO A 247 -5.53 -18.63 12.99
N GLU A 248 -5.07 -18.04 14.10
CA GLU A 248 -5.80 -16.98 14.78
C GLU A 248 -5.82 -15.69 13.93
N THR A 249 -4.68 -15.31 13.38
CA THR A 249 -4.58 -14.15 12.47
C THR A 249 -5.45 -14.38 11.24
N SER A 250 -5.35 -15.57 10.63
CA SER A 250 -6.15 -15.99 9.48
C SER A 250 -7.65 -15.85 9.72
N ALA A 251 -8.15 -16.37 10.85
CA ALA A 251 -9.56 -16.25 11.23
C ALA A 251 -9.99 -14.80 11.53
N LYS A 252 -9.07 -13.92 11.93
CA LYS A 252 -9.35 -12.50 12.20
C LYS A 252 -9.26 -11.59 10.99
N VAL A 253 -8.71 -12.06 9.87
CA VAL A 253 -8.65 -11.29 8.62
C VAL A 253 -9.45 -11.91 7.49
N PHE A 254 -9.95 -13.14 7.65
CA PHE A 254 -10.71 -13.83 6.62
C PHE A 254 -11.86 -12.97 6.09
N ASP A 255 -11.94 -12.88 4.76
CA ASP A 255 -12.92 -12.11 4.01
C ASP A 255 -13.60 -13.07 3.01
N PRO A 256 -14.90 -13.37 3.15
CA PRO A 256 -15.62 -14.25 2.24
C PRO A 256 -15.82 -13.62 0.85
N GLY A 257 -15.72 -12.29 0.74
CA GLY A 257 -15.69 -11.58 -0.53
C GLY A 257 -14.37 -11.76 -1.30
N TRP A 258 -13.32 -12.30 -0.69
CA TRP A 258 -12.02 -12.48 -1.33
C TRP A 258 -11.67 -13.97 -1.49
N PRO A 259 -11.29 -14.45 -2.70
CA PRO A 259 -10.90 -15.86 -2.91
C PRO A 259 -9.65 -16.30 -2.14
N GLY A 260 -8.81 -15.37 -1.68
CA GLY A 260 -7.67 -15.64 -0.81
C GLY A 260 -8.06 -15.70 0.68
N THR A 261 -7.17 -15.27 1.58
CA THR A 261 -7.52 -15.09 3.00
C THR A 261 -7.06 -13.74 3.49
N GLY A 262 -8.05 -12.86 3.67
CA GLY A 262 -7.88 -11.45 3.98
C GLY A 262 -7.40 -10.64 2.78
N ASN A 263 -8.09 -9.53 2.53
CA ASN A 263 -7.63 -8.49 1.62
C ASN A 263 -6.55 -7.62 2.31
N TRP A 264 -5.93 -6.69 1.59
CA TRP A 264 -4.85 -5.86 2.13
C TRP A 264 -5.32 -5.05 3.33
N SER A 265 -6.49 -4.42 3.21
CA SER A 265 -7.06 -3.52 4.21
C SER A 265 -7.38 -4.24 5.53
N PHE A 266 -7.97 -5.43 5.46
CA PHE A 266 -8.34 -6.24 6.63
C PHE A 266 -7.11 -6.75 7.38
N ASN A 267 -6.04 -7.11 6.66
CA ASN A 267 -4.79 -7.53 7.26
C ASN A 267 -4.15 -6.39 8.08
N VAL A 268 -4.08 -5.19 7.52
CA VAL A 268 -3.51 -4.04 8.23
C VAL A 268 -4.42 -3.55 9.34
N ALA A 269 -5.75 -3.61 9.18
CA ALA A 269 -6.72 -3.26 10.21
C ALA A 269 -6.64 -4.19 11.44
N HIS A 270 -6.41 -5.49 11.22
CA HIS A 270 -6.18 -6.44 12.31
C HIS A 270 -4.96 -6.06 13.14
N ALA A 271 -3.80 -5.87 12.49
CA ALA A 271 -2.56 -5.53 13.18
C ALA A 271 -2.69 -4.16 13.88
N GLY A 272 -3.18 -3.16 13.15
CA GLY A 272 -3.35 -1.79 13.60
C GLY A 272 -4.42 -1.61 14.68
N GLY A 273 -5.30 -2.58 14.93
CA GLY A 273 -6.28 -2.52 16.00
C GLY A 273 -5.72 -2.70 17.42
N HIS A 274 -4.44 -3.08 17.58
CA HIS A 274 -3.82 -3.31 18.87
C HIS A 274 -3.29 -2.02 19.51
N ASP A 275 -3.35 -1.95 20.83
CA ASP A 275 -2.70 -0.86 21.57
C ASP A 275 -1.20 -0.84 21.30
N GLY A 276 -0.69 0.35 21.01
CA GLY A 276 0.72 0.56 20.73
C GLY A 276 1.20 0.13 19.35
N LEU A 277 0.34 -0.38 18.46
CA LEU A 277 0.67 -0.63 17.05
C LEU A 277 -0.06 0.36 16.12
N ARG A 278 0.61 0.68 15.00
CA ARG A 278 0.02 1.25 13.79
C ARG A 278 0.31 0.35 12.62
N SER A 279 -0.63 0.29 11.69
CA SER A 279 -0.49 -0.52 10.48
C SER A 279 -1.25 0.07 9.31
N TRP A 280 -0.67 0.05 8.12
CA TRP A 280 -1.32 0.55 6.91
C TRP A 280 -0.73 -0.06 5.65
N VAL A 281 -1.50 -0.02 4.58
CA VAL A 281 -1.02 -0.33 3.22
C VAL A 281 -0.36 0.93 2.68
N CYS A 282 0.80 0.82 2.05
CA CYS A 282 1.37 1.92 1.27
C CYS A 282 2.10 1.42 0.03
N ARG A 283 2.41 2.33 -0.89
CA ARG A 283 3.29 2.08 -2.03
C ARG A 283 4.59 2.85 -1.84
N LEU A 284 5.70 2.12 -1.85
CA LEU A 284 7.02 2.72 -1.70
C LEU A 284 7.50 3.31 -3.03
N ALA A 285 8.02 4.53 -3.01
CA ALA A 285 8.50 5.19 -4.22
C ALA A 285 9.77 4.56 -4.81
N SER A 286 10.54 3.77 -4.03
CA SER A 286 11.83 3.23 -4.46
C SER A 286 12.30 2.04 -3.61
N LEU A 287 13.35 1.36 -4.08
CA LEU A 287 14.12 0.40 -3.27
C LEU A 287 14.82 1.11 -2.10
N ASP A 288 15.24 2.36 -2.26
CA ASP A 288 15.89 3.13 -1.19
C ASP A 288 14.95 3.38 -0.01
N SER A 289 13.66 3.66 -0.29
CA SER A 289 12.61 3.76 0.73
C SER A 289 12.49 2.47 1.54
N LEU A 290 12.57 1.31 0.88
CA LEU A 290 12.56 0.00 1.53
C LEU A 290 13.82 -0.21 2.38
N ILE A 291 15.01 0.08 1.84
CA ILE A 291 16.28 -0.01 2.56
C ILE A 291 16.26 0.86 3.81
N HIS A 292 15.72 2.08 3.72
CA HIS A 292 15.63 2.98 4.85
C HIS A 292 14.79 2.39 5.98
N LEU A 293 13.60 1.84 5.66
CA LEU A 293 12.74 1.15 6.65
C LEU A 293 13.48 0.00 7.33
N LEU A 294 14.18 -0.82 6.55
CA LEU A 294 14.95 -1.94 7.08
C LEU A 294 16.06 -1.47 8.02
N ARG A 295 16.78 -0.37 7.70
CA ARG A 295 17.81 0.23 8.58
C ARG A 295 17.24 0.73 9.91
N LEU A 296 15.96 1.14 9.93
CA LEU A 296 15.24 1.48 11.16
C LEU A 296 14.75 0.25 11.93
N GLY A 297 15.06 -0.96 11.44
CA GLY A 297 14.60 -2.22 12.02
C GLY A 297 13.14 -2.53 11.72
N VAL A 298 12.55 -1.94 10.67
CA VAL A 298 11.15 -2.18 10.28
C VAL A 298 11.10 -3.21 9.16
N PRO A 299 10.77 -4.49 9.45
CA PRO A 299 10.45 -5.45 8.39
C PRO A 299 9.12 -5.08 7.74
N VAL A 300 8.97 -5.37 6.45
CA VAL A 300 7.76 -5.02 5.68
C VAL A 300 7.21 -6.25 4.97
N ALA A 301 5.89 -6.36 4.85
CA ALA A 301 5.28 -7.39 4.00
C ALA A 301 5.11 -6.82 2.60
N ALA A 302 5.86 -7.32 1.62
CA ALA A 302 5.80 -6.86 0.24
C ALA A 302 4.84 -7.72 -0.59
N SER A 303 3.94 -7.05 -1.33
CA SER A 303 3.09 -7.72 -2.32
C SER A 303 3.86 -7.90 -3.61
N VAL A 304 3.95 -9.12 -4.13
CA VAL A 304 4.74 -9.46 -5.31
C VAL A 304 3.94 -10.34 -6.26
N SER A 305 4.23 -10.26 -7.56
CA SER A 305 3.94 -11.35 -8.49
C SER A 305 4.89 -12.50 -8.19
N TYR A 306 4.36 -13.65 -7.78
CA TYR A 306 5.18 -14.80 -7.41
C TYR A 306 5.87 -15.43 -8.62
N ASP A 307 5.23 -15.37 -9.78
CA ASP A 307 5.78 -15.88 -11.02
C ASP A 307 6.99 -15.05 -11.48
N LEU A 308 6.88 -13.73 -11.48
CA LEU A 308 7.99 -12.84 -11.81
C LEU A 308 9.11 -12.92 -10.77
N LEU A 309 8.77 -13.06 -9.48
CA LEU A 309 9.73 -13.25 -8.39
C LEU A 309 10.56 -14.53 -8.58
N LYS A 310 9.91 -15.62 -9.03
CA LYS A 310 10.57 -16.90 -9.37
C LYS A 310 11.31 -16.87 -10.72
N GLY A 311 11.31 -15.74 -11.42
CA GLY A 311 12.06 -15.54 -12.66
C GLY A 311 11.31 -15.93 -13.93
N LYS A 312 9.99 -16.15 -13.87
CA LYS A 312 9.20 -16.27 -15.11
C LYS A 312 9.18 -14.93 -15.86
N ALA A 313 9.04 -15.00 -17.18
CA ALA A 313 9.02 -13.81 -18.04
C ALA A 313 7.72 -12.99 -17.91
N THR A 314 6.61 -13.66 -17.63
CA THR A 314 5.28 -13.05 -17.50
C THR A 314 4.62 -13.50 -16.20
N LYS A 315 3.80 -12.61 -15.61
CA LYS A 315 2.92 -12.98 -14.50
C LYS A 315 1.79 -13.90 -14.97
N GLY A 316 1.41 -14.84 -14.12
CA GLY A 316 0.22 -15.66 -14.32
C GLY A 316 -1.04 -14.98 -13.75
N ASP A 317 -2.18 -15.63 -13.92
CA ASP A 317 -3.42 -15.23 -13.27
C ASP A 317 -3.36 -15.53 -11.77
N ASN A 318 -3.90 -14.60 -10.95
CA ASN A 318 -3.96 -14.73 -9.49
C ASN A 318 -2.61 -15.10 -8.84
N ASP A 319 -1.50 -14.59 -9.39
CA ASP A 319 -0.14 -14.91 -8.94
C ASP A 319 0.37 -14.01 -7.82
N GLY A 320 -0.51 -13.20 -7.22
CA GLY A 320 -0.19 -12.33 -6.10
C GLY A 320 0.25 -13.13 -4.87
N HIS A 321 1.33 -12.68 -4.23
CA HIS A 321 1.90 -13.32 -3.05
C HIS A 321 2.44 -12.27 -2.09
N LEU A 322 2.47 -12.59 -0.79
CA LEU A 322 3.03 -11.73 0.25
C LEU A 322 4.27 -12.41 0.82
N VAL A 323 5.37 -11.65 0.89
CA VAL A 323 6.64 -12.07 1.51
C VAL A 323 7.08 -11.00 2.50
N VAL A 324 7.70 -11.39 3.61
CA VAL A 324 8.24 -10.42 4.57
C VAL A 324 9.68 -10.10 4.21
N VAL A 325 9.97 -8.88 3.79
CA VAL A 325 11.33 -8.42 3.57
C VAL A 325 11.96 -8.07 4.91
N SER A 326 13.12 -8.68 5.19
CA SER A 326 13.82 -8.54 6.47
C SER A 326 15.25 -8.06 6.32
N GLY A 327 15.76 -7.86 5.10
CA GLY A 327 17.13 -7.37 4.89
C GLY A 327 17.65 -7.50 3.48
N TRP A 328 18.96 -7.32 3.34
CA TRP A 328 19.74 -7.59 2.13
C TRP A 328 21.12 -8.15 2.47
N ASP A 329 21.78 -8.74 1.47
CA ASP A 329 23.18 -9.15 1.58
C ASP A 329 24.09 -8.47 0.55
N GLN A 330 25.41 -8.62 0.78
CA GLN A 330 26.48 -8.09 -0.06
C GLN A 330 26.40 -8.59 -1.52
N SER A 331 25.80 -9.76 -1.72
CA SER A 331 25.67 -10.42 -3.02
C SER A 331 24.45 -9.93 -3.81
N GLN A 332 23.88 -8.78 -3.46
CA GLN A 332 22.74 -8.16 -4.14
C GLN A 332 21.47 -9.02 -4.10
N HIS A 333 21.25 -9.72 -2.98
CA HIS A 333 19.98 -10.38 -2.70
C HIS A 333 19.17 -9.64 -1.65
N VAL A 334 17.86 -9.61 -1.87
CA VAL A 334 16.88 -9.26 -0.85
C VAL A 334 16.62 -10.49 0.01
N ILE A 335 16.78 -10.35 1.32
CA ILE A 335 16.48 -11.39 2.31
C ILE A 335 15.00 -11.28 2.65
N VAL A 336 14.27 -12.40 2.52
CA VAL A 336 12.85 -12.46 2.83
C VAL A 336 12.50 -13.69 3.64
N ASN A 337 11.47 -13.58 4.48
CA ASN A 337 10.71 -14.73 4.94
C ASN A 337 9.53 -14.93 3.98
N ASP A 338 9.61 -15.99 3.16
CA ASP A 338 8.59 -16.38 2.19
C ASP A 338 7.71 -17.48 2.80
N PRO A 339 6.44 -17.18 3.18
CA PRO A 339 5.56 -18.14 3.85
C PRO A 339 5.33 -19.42 3.06
N ALA A 340 5.50 -19.39 1.74
CA ALA A 340 5.28 -20.52 0.84
C ALA A 340 6.55 -21.36 0.59
N LYS A 341 7.74 -20.92 1.02
CA LYS A 341 8.97 -21.72 0.91
C LYS A 341 9.19 -22.56 2.15
N CYS A 342 8.42 -23.62 2.31
CA CYS A 342 8.58 -24.53 3.44
C CYS A 342 9.56 -25.69 3.10
N PRO A 343 10.41 -26.13 4.04
CA PRO A 343 10.61 -25.59 5.39
C PRO A 343 11.57 -24.37 5.45
N MET A 344 12.22 -24.03 4.33
CA MET A 344 13.20 -22.92 4.25
C MET A 344 12.54 -21.54 4.06
N VAL A 345 11.75 -21.11 5.05
CA VAL A 345 10.93 -19.89 4.95
C VAL A 345 11.83 -18.67 4.76
N ARG A 346 12.91 -18.55 5.53
CA ARG A 346 13.92 -17.51 5.29
C ARG A 346 14.75 -17.87 4.06
N THR A 347 14.65 -17.04 3.04
CA THR A 347 15.26 -17.25 1.73
C THR A 347 15.81 -15.94 1.18
N LYS A 348 16.36 -16.00 -0.02
CA LYS A 348 16.97 -14.87 -0.73
C LYS A 348 16.51 -14.84 -2.17
N TYR A 349 16.28 -13.64 -2.70
CA TYR A 349 15.99 -13.41 -4.11
C TYR A 349 16.94 -12.35 -4.67
N PRO A 350 17.51 -12.54 -5.88
CA PRO A 350 18.28 -11.49 -6.52
C PRO A 350 17.46 -10.20 -6.61
N VAL A 351 18.07 -9.03 -6.33
CA VAL A 351 17.35 -7.74 -6.30
C VAL A 351 16.53 -7.49 -7.56
N ASN A 352 17.05 -7.84 -8.73
CA ASN A 352 16.33 -7.71 -10.00
C ASN A 352 15.07 -8.57 -10.05
N ALA A 353 15.11 -9.80 -9.53
CA ALA A 353 13.94 -10.67 -9.48
C ALA A 353 12.90 -10.17 -8.48
N PHE A 354 13.36 -9.72 -7.30
CA PHE A 354 12.50 -9.10 -6.30
C PHE A 354 11.80 -7.86 -6.86
N MET A 355 12.55 -6.94 -7.48
CA MET A 355 12.01 -5.70 -8.03
C MET A 355 11.02 -5.95 -9.17
N ARG A 356 11.27 -6.93 -10.06
CA ARG A 356 10.28 -7.34 -11.07
C ARG A 356 8.97 -7.82 -10.43
N GLY A 357 9.06 -8.68 -9.42
CA GLY A 357 7.88 -9.17 -8.69
C GLY A 357 7.14 -8.05 -7.97
N TRP A 358 7.85 -7.18 -7.27
CA TRP A 358 7.29 -6.10 -6.46
C TRP A 358 6.71 -4.96 -7.29
N ASN A 359 7.30 -4.64 -8.44
CA ASN A 359 6.75 -3.64 -9.37
C ASN A 359 5.38 -4.05 -9.92
N ALA A 360 5.08 -5.34 -10.02
CA ALA A 360 3.78 -5.83 -10.49
C ALA A 360 2.62 -5.48 -9.55
N SER A 361 2.90 -5.17 -8.28
CA SER A 361 1.92 -4.66 -7.30
C SER A 361 2.02 -3.14 -7.11
N HIS A 362 2.75 -2.44 -7.98
CA HIS A 362 3.10 -1.03 -7.82
C HIS A 362 3.88 -0.75 -6.52
N ARG A 363 4.73 -1.69 -6.10
CA ARG A 363 5.55 -1.59 -4.90
C ARG A 363 4.72 -1.47 -3.61
N THR A 364 3.58 -2.16 -3.58
CA THR A 364 2.67 -2.18 -2.43
C THR A 364 3.29 -3.00 -1.29
N VAL A 365 3.19 -2.48 -0.07
CA VAL A 365 3.65 -3.11 1.17
C VAL A 365 2.63 -2.92 2.29
N TYR A 366 2.69 -3.79 3.30
CA TYR A 366 2.16 -3.49 4.63
C TYR A 366 3.28 -2.94 5.51
N ILE A 367 3.02 -1.81 6.14
CA ILE A 367 3.83 -1.31 7.25
C ILE A 367 3.11 -1.66 8.53
N ILE A 368 3.78 -2.35 9.45
CA ILE A 368 3.29 -2.64 10.81
C ILE A 368 4.42 -2.26 11.76
N LEU A 369 4.18 -1.31 12.66
CA LEU A 369 5.21 -0.84 13.60
C LEU A 369 4.61 -0.30 14.91
N PRO A 370 5.41 -0.27 16.00
CA PRO A 370 5.00 0.36 17.25
C PRO A 370 4.79 1.86 17.14
N ASN A 371 3.88 2.39 17.94
CA ASN A 371 3.71 3.83 18.14
C ASN A 371 5.00 4.44 18.69
N GLY A 372 5.31 5.68 18.28
CA GLY A 372 6.48 6.41 18.75
C GLY A 372 7.81 5.97 18.15
N LEU A 373 7.84 5.03 17.19
CA LEU A 373 9.02 4.83 16.36
C LEU A 373 9.21 6.08 15.48
N ASN A 374 10.33 6.77 15.67
CA ASN A 374 10.69 7.95 14.87
C ASN A 374 10.96 7.51 13.43
N MET A 375 9.99 7.79 12.57
CA MET A 375 10.12 7.62 11.13
C MET A 375 10.51 8.99 10.57
N PRO A 376 11.50 9.07 9.66
CA PRO A 376 11.83 10.32 8.97
C PRO A 376 10.58 10.95 8.39
N GLU A 377 10.53 12.29 8.37
CA GLU A 377 9.34 13.02 7.94
C GLU A 377 8.89 12.58 6.54
N GLU A 378 9.86 12.26 5.68
CA GLU A 378 9.70 11.78 4.31
C GLU A 378 9.06 10.39 4.22
N LEU A 379 9.15 9.56 5.27
CA LEU A 379 8.43 8.27 5.42
C LEU A 379 7.10 8.44 6.18
N THR A 380 6.88 9.61 6.81
CA THR A 380 5.67 9.96 7.56
C THR A 380 4.71 10.83 6.78
N GLU A 381 4.88 10.97 5.46
CA GLU A 381 3.98 11.69 4.53
C GLU A 381 2.58 11.05 4.41
N ILE A 382 2.08 10.48 5.50
CA ILE A 382 0.70 10.74 5.90
C ILE A 382 0.48 12.26 5.76
N GLN A 383 -0.18 12.70 4.68
CA GLN A 383 -0.69 14.07 4.61
C GLN A 383 -1.82 14.19 5.62
N TRP A 384 -1.44 14.64 6.81
CA TRP A 384 -2.35 14.90 7.92
C TRP A 384 -3.28 16.05 7.57
N MET A 385 -4.56 15.76 7.38
CA MET A 385 -5.57 16.82 7.27
C MET A 385 -6.28 16.99 8.60
N ASP A 386 -6.65 18.23 8.89
CA ASP A 386 -7.59 18.53 9.95
C ASP A 386 -9.00 18.07 9.51
N SER A 387 -9.77 17.50 10.44
CA SER A 387 -11.19 17.26 10.22
C SER A 387 -11.84 18.59 9.84
N ALA A 388 -12.62 18.63 8.76
CA ALA A 388 -13.44 19.79 8.46
C ALA A 388 -14.29 20.10 9.68
N SER A 389 -14.19 21.33 10.18
CA SER A 389 -14.94 21.85 11.33
C SER A 389 -16.42 22.02 11.02
#